data_AF-A0A0F0GDL6-F1
#
_entry.id   AF-A0A0F0GDL6-F1
#
_cell.length_a   1.000
_cell.length_b   1.000
_cell.length_c   1.000
_cell.angle_alpha   90.00
_cell.angle_beta   90.00
_cell.angle_gamma   90.00
#
_symmetry.space_group_name_H-M   'P 1'
#
loop_
_entity.id
_entity.type
_entity.pdbx_description
1 polymer ?
#
loop_
_entity_poly.entity_id
_entity_poly.type
_entity_poly.pdbx_seq_one_letter_code
_entity_poly.pdbx_strand_id
1 'polypeptide(L)'
;PSAGVGAARLARDKRRQREVAAAHGLRAVAHHAGEDPHAGAEFGGGRRGAWGGTAVGSGGSASVTLVPGADAALAAGEAMRDRGHRSFLAEEFLPGPEISSA
;
A
#
# COMPACT_ATOMS: atom_id res chain seq x y z
N PRO A 1 -27.95 5.68 4.41
CA PRO A 1 -27.34 4.33 4.47
C PRO A 1 -25.86 4.42 4.85
N SER A 2 -25.46 3.91 6.02
CA SER A 2 -24.04 3.80 6.37
C SER A 2 -23.48 2.46 5.90
N ALA A 3 -22.21 2.45 5.51
CA ALA A 3 -21.50 1.22 5.24
C ALA A 3 -21.47 0.35 6.52
N GLY A 4 -21.82 -0.93 6.41
CA GLY A 4 -21.76 -1.86 7.54
C GLY A 4 -20.32 -1.99 8.08
N VAL A 5 -20.17 -2.45 9.33
CA VAL A 5 -18.87 -2.57 10.01
C VAL A 5 -17.84 -3.36 9.17
N GLY A 6 -18.29 -4.37 8.42
CA GLY A 6 -17.44 -5.13 7.50
C GLY A 6 -16.88 -4.27 6.35
N ALA A 7 -17.69 -3.41 5.75
CA ALA A 7 -17.27 -2.51 4.69
C ALA A 7 -16.30 -1.41 5.20
N ALA A 8 -16.54 -0.88 6.40
CA ALA A 8 -15.62 0.05 7.04
C ALA A 8 -14.25 -0.58 7.38
N ARG A 9 -14.24 -1.86 7.78
CA ARG A 9 -12.99 -2.62 8.00
C ARG A 9 -12.26 -2.88 6.69
N LEU A 10 -12.97 -3.29 5.65
CA LEU A 10 -12.40 -3.46 4.30
C LEU A 10 -11.78 -2.15 3.79
N ALA A 11 -12.45 -1.01 4.02
CA ALA A 11 -11.94 0.30 3.61
C ALA A 11 -10.62 0.71 4.30
N ARG A 12 -10.30 0.13 5.46
CA ARG A 12 -9.05 0.42 6.20
C ARG A 12 -7.94 -0.58 5.90
N ASP A 13 -8.28 -1.82 5.57
CA ASP A 13 -7.30 -2.86 5.27
C ASP A 13 -6.97 -2.90 3.78
N LYS A 14 -5.90 -2.20 3.40
CA LYS A 14 -5.45 -2.14 2.00
C LYS A 14 -5.00 -3.49 1.45
N ARG A 15 -4.42 -4.38 2.28
CA ARG A 15 -4.08 -5.74 1.84
C ARG A 15 -5.36 -6.47 1.47
N ARG A 16 -6.38 -6.42 2.34
CA ARG A 16 -7.67 -7.05 2.07
C ARG A 16 -8.36 -6.46 0.84
N GLN A 17 -8.22 -5.16 0.57
CA GLN A 17 -8.73 -4.55 -0.66
C GLN A 17 -8.10 -5.16 -1.91
N ARG A 18 -6.79 -5.42 -1.91
CA ARG A 18 -6.10 -6.06 -3.04
C ARG A 18 -6.53 -7.51 -3.22
N GLU A 19 -6.66 -8.26 -2.13
CA GLU A 19 -7.17 -9.64 -2.16
C GLU A 19 -8.59 -9.71 -2.74
N VAL A 20 -9.48 -8.82 -2.29
CA VAL A 20 -10.87 -8.75 -2.80
C VAL A 20 -10.89 -8.33 -4.26
N ALA A 21 -10.11 -7.31 -4.65
CA ALA A 21 -10.02 -6.89 -6.05
C ALA A 21 -9.59 -8.06 -6.96
N ALA A 22 -8.53 -8.78 -6.58
CA ALA A 22 -8.05 -9.95 -7.31
C ALA A 22 -9.10 -11.07 -7.40
N ALA A 23 -9.79 -11.37 -6.28
CA ALA A 23 -10.85 -12.38 -6.24
C ALA A 23 -12.02 -12.07 -7.18
N HIS A 24 -12.25 -10.79 -7.49
CA HIS A 24 -13.29 -10.33 -8.43
C HIS A 24 -12.75 -10.02 -9.83
N GLY A 25 -11.52 -10.41 -10.15
CA GLY A 25 -10.93 -10.16 -11.48
C GLY A 25 -10.65 -8.68 -11.76
N LEU A 26 -10.64 -7.82 -10.75
CA LEU A 26 -10.30 -6.41 -10.88
C LEU A 26 -8.78 -6.27 -10.93
N ARG A 27 -8.29 -5.49 -11.89
CA ARG A 27 -6.86 -5.21 -12.04
C ARG A 27 -6.40 -4.26 -10.96
N ALA A 28 -5.66 -4.77 -9.99
CA ALA A 28 -4.89 -3.96 -9.06
C ALA A 28 -3.50 -3.64 -9.64
N VAL A 29 -2.87 -2.60 -9.11
CA VAL A 29 -1.45 -2.33 -9.34
C VAL A 29 -0.60 -3.46 -8.78
N ALA A 30 0.59 -3.65 -9.35
CA ALA A 30 1.53 -4.60 -8.78
C ALA A 30 1.92 -4.13 -7.37
N HIS A 31 1.82 -5.03 -6.39
CA HIS A 31 2.06 -4.71 -4.99
C HIS A 31 2.76 -5.85 -4.24
N HIS A 32 3.35 -5.50 -3.09
CA HIS A 32 3.86 -6.43 -2.09
C HIS A 32 3.28 -6.04 -0.72
N ALA A 33 2.78 -7.02 0.03
CA ALA A 33 2.27 -6.83 1.38
C ALA A 33 2.96 -7.81 2.34
N GLY A 34 3.52 -7.30 3.43
CA GLY A 34 4.32 -8.11 4.34
C GLY A 34 4.64 -7.42 5.67
N GLU A 35 5.46 -8.09 6.47
CA GLU A 35 5.95 -7.63 7.79
C GLU A 35 7.46 -7.37 7.81
N ASP A 36 8.20 -7.91 6.84
CA ASP A 36 9.62 -7.59 6.58
C ASP A 36 9.83 -6.38 5.62
N PRO A 37 10.29 -5.21 6.11
CA PRO A 37 10.48 -4.03 5.26
C PRO A 37 11.54 -4.23 4.17
N HIS A 38 12.49 -5.17 4.35
CA HIS A 38 13.47 -5.49 3.32
C HIS A 38 12.81 -6.12 2.09
N ALA A 39 11.91 -7.07 2.28
CA ALA A 39 11.14 -7.66 1.17
C ALA A 39 10.32 -6.60 0.39
N GLY A 40 9.78 -5.59 1.09
CA GLY A 40 9.11 -4.45 0.46
C GLY A 40 10.07 -3.56 -0.33
N ALA A 41 11.28 -3.32 0.20
CA ALA A 41 12.31 -2.53 -0.47
C ALA A 41 12.87 -3.25 -1.71
N GLU A 42 13.10 -4.57 -1.63
CA GLU A 42 13.52 -5.40 -2.78
C GLU A 42 12.48 -5.38 -3.90
N PHE A 43 11.20 -5.48 -3.54
CA PHE A 43 10.10 -5.37 -4.50
C PHE A 43 10.12 -4.05 -5.28
N GLY A 44 10.39 -2.92 -4.60
CA GLY A 44 10.53 -1.61 -5.23
C GLY A 44 11.85 -1.44 -5.99
N GLY A 45 12.96 -1.96 -5.44
CA GLY A 45 14.30 -1.83 -6.01
C GLY A 45 14.49 -2.49 -7.37
N GLY A 46 13.74 -3.55 -7.65
CA GLY A 46 13.79 -4.25 -8.94
C GLY A 46 13.09 -3.54 -10.10
N ARG A 47 12.53 -2.34 -9.89
CA ARG A 47 11.63 -1.70 -10.84
C ARG A 47 12.03 -0.24 -11.06
N ARG A 48 11.70 0.33 -12.23
CA ARG A 48 11.98 1.75 -12.55
C ARG A 48 10.79 2.62 -12.14
N GLY A 49 11.00 3.63 -11.29
CA GLY A 49 9.96 4.60 -10.93
C GLY A 49 9.86 4.85 -9.42
N ALA A 50 8.89 5.69 -9.04
CA ALA A 50 8.52 5.89 -7.65
C ALA A 50 7.58 4.76 -7.17
N TRP A 51 7.46 4.58 -5.85
CA TRP A 51 6.56 3.60 -5.24
C TRP A 51 5.74 4.28 -4.15
N GLY A 52 4.54 3.77 -3.91
CA GLY A 52 3.73 4.14 -2.75
C GLY A 52 3.96 3.14 -1.61
N GLY A 53 4.45 3.62 -0.47
CA GLY A 53 4.52 2.85 0.77
C GLY A 53 3.42 3.28 1.75
N THR A 54 2.73 2.34 2.38
CA THR A 54 1.66 2.66 3.36
C THR A 54 1.52 1.54 4.40
N ALA A 55 1.10 1.88 5.61
CA ALA A 55 0.78 0.89 6.63
C ALA A 55 -0.52 0.14 6.25
N VAL A 56 -0.58 -1.15 6.52
CA VAL A 56 -1.85 -1.89 6.42
C VAL A 56 -2.75 -1.47 7.58
N GLY A 57 -4.01 -1.13 7.30
CA GLY A 57 -4.96 -0.69 8.33
C GLY A 57 -5.06 0.82 8.50
N SER A 58 -4.16 1.62 7.88
CA SER A 58 -4.28 3.07 7.86
C SER A 58 -5.20 3.53 6.73
N GLY A 59 -6.26 4.25 7.08
CA GLY A 59 -7.15 4.90 6.12
C GLY A 59 -6.56 6.22 5.61
N GLY A 60 -6.87 6.56 4.35
CA GLY A 60 -6.59 7.88 3.77
C GLY A 60 -5.21 8.07 3.14
N SER A 61 -5.12 9.03 2.23
CA SER A 61 -3.93 9.35 1.42
C SER A 61 -2.76 9.88 2.26
N ALA A 62 -3.03 10.45 3.44
CA ALA A 62 -2.02 10.95 4.38
C ALA A 62 -1.09 9.84 4.93
N SER A 63 -1.43 8.57 4.71
CA SER A 63 -0.63 7.41 5.10
C SER A 63 0.20 6.82 3.96
N VAL A 64 0.24 7.49 2.80
CA VAL A 64 1.01 7.06 1.62
C VAL A 64 2.27 7.91 1.49
N THR A 65 3.42 7.26 1.39
CA THR A 65 4.72 7.90 1.15
C THR A 65 5.21 7.53 -0.23
N LEU A 66 5.54 8.53 -1.05
CA LEU A 66 6.22 8.30 -2.33
C LEU A 66 7.72 8.12 -2.07
N VAL A 67 8.25 6.98 -2.48
CA VAL A 67 9.67 6.63 -2.30
C VAL A 67 10.34 6.44 -3.67
N PRO A 68 11.47 7.11 -3.96
CA PRO A 68 12.10 7.10 -5.29
C PRO A 68 12.97 5.87 -5.57
N GLY A 69 13.10 4.92 -4.63
CA GLY A 69 13.97 3.75 -4.78
C GLY A 69 14.02 2.86 -3.54
N ALA A 70 14.80 1.78 -3.62
CA ALA A 70 14.91 0.74 -2.58
C ALA A 70 15.33 1.30 -1.21
N ASP A 71 16.38 2.11 -1.15
CA ASP A 71 16.89 2.67 0.11
C ASP A 71 15.84 3.55 0.81
N ALA A 72 15.14 4.38 0.05
CA ALA A 72 14.06 5.22 0.56
C ALA A 72 12.85 4.38 0.99
N ALA A 73 12.57 3.27 0.30
CA ALA A 73 11.51 2.33 0.67
C ALA A 73 11.84 1.61 1.98
N LEU A 74 13.09 1.18 2.16
CA LEU A 74 13.56 0.56 3.41
C LEU A 74 13.44 1.55 4.57
N ALA A 75 13.99 2.76 4.42
CA ALA A 75 13.90 3.80 5.45
C ALA A 75 12.44 4.14 5.83
N ALA A 76 11.53 4.17 4.84
CA ALA A 76 10.12 4.39 5.09
C ALA A 76 9.48 3.20 5.86
N GLY A 77 9.83 1.96 5.50
CA GLY A 77 9.35 0.76 6.19
C GLY A 77 9.84 0.65 7.63
N GLU A 78 11.12 0.95 7.88
CA GLU A 78 11.71 1.02 9.22
C GLU A 78 11.03 2.11 10.06
N ALA A 79 10.84 3.31 9.51
CA ALA A 79 10.14 4.40 10.20
C ALA A 79 8.68 4.05 10.55
N MET A 80 8.00 3.24 9.71
CA MET A 80 6.66 2.73 10.05
C MET A 80 6.71 1.71 11.19
N ARG A 81 7.73 0.84 11.20
CA ARG A 81 7.93 -0.14 12.29
C ARG A 81 8.20 0.54 13.62
N ASP A 82 9.04 1.59 13.63
CA ASP A 82 9.35 2.38 14.82
C ASP A 82 8.10 3.06 15.40
N ARG A 83 7.11 3.37 14.55
CA ARG A 83 5.80 3.90 14.95
C ARG A 83 4.81 2.80 15.42
N GLY A 84 5.25 1.55 15.49
CA GLY A 84 4.48 0.41 15.97
C GLY A 84 3.61 -0.27 14.89
N HIS A 85 3.80 0.05 13.61
CA HIS A 85 3.13 -0.67 12.54
C HIS A 85 3.80 -2.03 12.32
N ARG A 86 2.98 -3.09 12.18
CA ARG A 86 3.46 -4.47 12.01
C ARG A 86 3.51 -4.94 10.57
N SER A 87 2.82 -4.24 9.67
CA SER A 87 2.66 -4.65 8.28
C SER A 87 2.51 -3.45 7.37
N PHE A 88 3.04 -3.57 6.17
CA PHE A 88 3.06 -2.51 5.16
C PHE A 88 2.65 -3.06 3.80
N LEU A 89 2.25 -2.14 2.93
CA LEU A 89 1.91 -2.37 1.54
C LEU A 89 2.80 -1.45 0.70
N ALA A 90 3.58 -2.05 -0.20
CA ALA A 90 4.35 -1.36 -1.22
C ALA A 90 3.65 -1.54 -2.57
N GLU A 91 3.46 -0.45 -3.31
CA GLU A 91 2.74 -0.44 -4.58
C GLU A 91 3.52 0.27 -5.68
N GLU A 92 3.38 -0.23 -6.90
CA GLU A 92 3.81 0.49 -8.09
C GLU A 92 3.09 1.83 -8.20
N PHE A 93 3.85 2.89 -8.46
CA PHE A 93 3.28 4.19 -8.81
C PHE A 93 2.84 4.19 -10.27
N LEU A 94 1.55 4.44 -10.52
CA LEU A 94 1.03 4.64 -11.86
C LEU A 94 0.96 6.13 -12.18
N PRO A 95 1.72 6.63 -13.17
CA PRO A 95 1.55 7.99 -13.65
C PRO A 95 0.24 8.11 -14.45
N GLY A 96 -0.51 9.18 -14.24
CA GLY A 96 -1.74 9.45 -14.98
C GLY A 96 -2.80 10.16 -14.15
N PRO A 97 -3.97 10.43 -14.75
CA PRO A 97 -5.08 11.05 -14.04
C PRO A 97 -5.66 10.08 -12.98
N GLU A 98 -5.80 10.56 -11.76
CA GLU A 98 -6.62 9.90 -10.73
C GLU A 98 -8.09 10.25 -10.97
N ILE A 99 -8.94 9.23 -11.11
CA ILE A 99 -10.39 9.41 -11.28
C ILE A 99 -11.08 8.83 -10.06
N SER A 100 -11.83 9.67 -9.36
CA SER A 100 -12.69 9.29 -8.24
C SER A 100 -14.12 9.68 -8.56
N SER A 101 -15.05 8.72 -8.52
CA SER A 101 -16.49 9.00 -8.54
C SER A 101 -17.00 9.08 -7.09
N ALA A 102 -17.45 10.27 -6.68
CA ALA A 102 -18.10 10.51 -5.39
C ALA A 102 -19.46 9.81 -5.29
#